data_AF-A0A1Y4FEY3-F1
#
_entry.id   AF-A0A1Y4FEY3-F1
#
_cell.length_a   1.000
_cell.length_b   1.000
_cell.length_c   1.000
_cell.angle_alpha   90.00
_cell.angle_beta   90.00
_cell.angle_gamma   90.00
#
_symmetry.space_group_name_H-M   'P 1'
#
loop_
_entity.id
_entity.type
_entity.pdbx_description
1 polymer ?
#
loop_
_entity_poly.entity_id
_entity_poly.type
_entity_poly.pdbx_seq_one_letter_code
_entity_poly.pdbx_strand_id
1 'polypeptide(L)'
;MAGMYNYDPGKLSERGKDLMRFELGDTMVEGKEKTCALTDEEYDAILKMHKSWKRAKLACLEAIFRRFSYEVDTQTGPLSLQFGNRAKLWQEEYEKLKASVSQNCLSAAAISAQGDECGKPYFYTGMMSTEREGG
;
A
#
# COMPACT_ATOMS: atom_id res chain seq x y z
N MET A 1 0.65 -20.45 -16.37
CA MET A 1 -0.69 -20.53 -15.73
C MET A 1 -1.40 -19.25 -16.09
N ALA A 2 -2.62 -19.33 -16.64
CA ALA A 2 -3.43 -18.14 -16.82
C ALA A 2 -3.85 -17.65 -15.43
N GLY A 3 -3.51 -16.42 -15.08
CA GLY A 3 -3.95 -15.83 -13.82
C GLY A 3 -5.47 -15.74 -13.78
N MET A 4 -6.05 -15.93 -12.59
CA MET A 4 -7.47 -15.63 -12.41
C MET A 4 -7.63 -14.12 -12.22
N TYR A 5 -8.66 -13.59 -12.85
CA TYR A 5 -9.07 -12.20 -12.72
C TYR A 5 -10.56 -12.25 -12.43
N ASN A 6 -10.93 -12.03 -11.18
CA ASN A 6 -12.32 -11.97 -10.76
C ASN A 6 -12.53 -10.80 -9.81
N TYR A 7 -13.68 -10.15 -9.94
CA TYR A 7 -14.10 -9.06 -9.07
C TYR A 7 -15.56 -9.26 -8.71
N ASP A 8 -15.83 -9.43 -7.42
CA ASP A 8 -17.17 -9.57 -6.86
C ASP A 8 -17.51 -8.38 -5.96
N PRO A 9 -18.38 -7.44 -6.39
CA PRO A 9 -18.75 -6.29 -5.58
C PRO A 9 -19.54 -6.67 -4.32
N GLY A 10 -20.07 -7.89 -4.22
CA GLY A 10 -20.75 -8.38 -3.02
C GLY A 10 -19.81 -8.62 -1.83
N LYS A 11 -18.49 -8.74 -2.08
CA LYS A 11 -17.47 -9.07 -1.07
C LYS A 11 -16.70 -7.87 -0.55
N LEU A 12 -17.16 -6.65 -0.84
CA LEU A 12 -16.51 -5.42 -0.38
C LEU A 12 -16.59 -5.23 1.16
N SER A 13 -17.52 -5.92 1.82
CA SER A 13 -17.59 -5.96 3.29
C SER A 13 -16.41 -6.70 3.91
N GLU A 14 -15.78 -7.60 3.17
CA GLU A 14 -14.64 -8.40 3.62
C GLU A 14 -13.34 -7.67 3.26
N ARG A 15 -12.36 -7.68 4.18
CA ARG A 15 -10.99 -7.20 3.90
C ARG A 15 -10.22 -8.22 3.05
N GLY A 16 -10.72 -8.48 1.85
CA GLY A 16 -10.18 -9.42 0.88
C GLY A 16 -9.70 -8.75 -0.41
N LYS A 17 -9.41 -9.56 -1.43
CA LYS A 17 -8.92 -9.08 -2.73
C LYS A 17 -9.88 -8.10 -3.41
N ASP A 18 -11.19 -8.34 -3.31
CA ASP A 18 -12.21 -7.52 -3.99
C ASP A 18 -12.25 -6.09 -3.45
N LEU A 19 -12.12 -5.93 -2.13
CA LEU A 19 -11.97 -4.61 -1.51
C LEU A 19 -10.67 -3.93 -1.91
N MET A 20 -9.56 -4.67 -1.99
CA MET A 20 -8.27 -4.10 -2.42
C MET A 20 -8.30 -3.65 -3.88
N ARG A 21 -8.90 -4.46 -4.78
CA ARG A 21 -9.16 -4.09 -6.17
C ARG A 21 -10.02 -2.83 -6.27
N PHE A 22 -11.09 -2.76 -5.48
CA PHE A 22 -11.97 -1.58 -5.42
C PHE A 22 -11.24 -0.32 -4.94
N GLU A 23 -10.51 -0.41 -3.82
CA GLU A 23 -9.75 0.72 -3.26
C GLU A 23 -8.65 1.24 -4.19
N LEU A 24 -8.08 0.36 -5.02
CA LEU A 24 -7.07 0.69 -6.02
C LEU A 24 -7.69 1.02 -7.39
N GLY A 25 -9.01 0.89 -7.56
CA GLY A 25 -9.67 1.09 -8.84
C GLY A 25 -9.34 0.05 -9.93
N ASP A 26 -8.77 -1.11 -9.55
CA ASP A 26 -8.49 -2.24 -10.45
C ASP A 26 -9.72 -3.17 -10.61
N THR A 27 -10.86 -2.59 -10.98
CA THR A 27 -12.15 -3.30 -11.10
C THR A 27 -12.47 -3.76 -12.52
N MET A 28 -11.71 -3.32 -13.52
CA MET A 28 -11.94 -3.65 -14.92
C MET A 28 -11.32 -5.01 -15.29
N VAL A 29 -12.07 -6.07 -15.02
CA VAL A 29 -11.64 -7.47 -15.13
C VAL A 29 -11.80 -8.09 -16.53
N GLU A 30 -12.60 -7.48 -17.41
CA GLU A 30 -12.94 -8.06 -18.73
C GLU A 30 -11.73 -8.29 -19.64
N GLY A 31 -10.73 -7.42 -19.57
CA GLY A 31 -9.50 -7.54 -20.35
C GLY A 31 -8.42 -8.43 -19.72
N LYS A 32 -8.69 -9.06 -18.56
CA LYS A 32 -7.77 -9.97 -17.85
C LYS A 32 -6.39 -9.34 -17.71
N GLU A 33 -5.35 -10.00 -18.22
CA GLU A 33 -3.96 -9.55 -18.25
C GLU A 33 -3.77 -8.13 -18.84
N LYS A 34 -4.61 -7.72 -19.80
CA LYS A 34 -4.44 -6.45 -20.52
C LYS A 34 -4.99 -5.24 -19.76
N THR A 35 -6.00 -5.44 -18.91
CA THR A 35 -6.67 -4.36 -18.18
C THR A 35 -6.35 -4.39 -16.70
N CYS A 36 -6.26 -5.57 -16.09
CA CYS A 36 -5.97 -5.71 -14.67
C CYS A 36 -4.52 -5.38 -14.37
N ALA A 37 -4.30 -4.61 -13.31
CA ALA A 37 -2.97 -4.25 -12.83
C ALA A 37 -2.27 -5.43 -12.12
N LEU A 38 -3.03 -6.28 -11.42
CA LEU A 38 -2.53 -7.50 -10.77
C LEU A 38 -3.52 -8.67 -10.91
N THR A 39 -2.98 -9.88 -10.82
CA THR A 39 -3.72 -11.15 -10.75
C THR A 39 -4.37 -11.34 -9.38
N ASP A 40 -5.39 -12.19 -9.30
CA ASP A 40 -6.00 -12.58 -8.03
C ASP A 40 -4.98 -13.22 -7.08
N GLU A 41 -4.08 -14.04 -7.62
CA GLU A 41 -3.06 -14.74 -6.86
C GLU A 41 -2.03 -13.77 -6.24
N GLU A 42 -1.67 -12.70 -6.96
CA GLU A 42 -0.79 -11.63 -6.45
C GLU A 42 -1.45 -10.87 -5.29
N TYR A 43 -2.74 -10.51 -5.42
CA TYR A 43 -3.47 -9.85 -4.35
C TYR A 43 -3.54 -10.74 -3.10
N ASP A 44 -3.90 -12.00 -3.26
CA ASP A 44 -3.98 -12.95 -2.15
C ASP A 44 -2.60 -13.20 -1.50
N ALA A 45 -1.53 -13.25 -2.29
CA ALA A 45 -0.17 -13.38 -1.77
C ALA A 45 0.24 -12.16 -0.93
N ILE A 46 0.00 -10.94 -1.43
CA ILE A 46 0.32 -9.70 -0.72
C ILE A 46 -0.47 -9.57 0.58
N LEU A 47 -1.77 -9.91 0.55
CA LEU A 47 -2.63 -9.90 1.73
C LEU A 47 -2.17 -10.92 2.78
N LYS A 48 -1.67 -12.09 2.37
CA LYS A 48 -1.09 -13.09 3.29
C LYS A 48 0.26 -12.65 3.88
N MET A 49 1.10 -11.98 3.09
CA MET A 49 2.42 -11.51 3.54
C MET A 49 2.34 -10.37 4.56
N HIS A 50 1.33 -9.51 4.47
CA HIS A 50 1.21 -8.33 5.31
C HIS A 50 0.00 -8.37 6.24
N LYS A 51 0.25 -8.47 7.55
CA LYS A 51 -0.80 -8.44 8.59
C LYS A 51 -1.61 -7.12 8.62
N SER A 52 -1.02 -6.01 8.19
CA SER A 52 -1.69 -4.70 8.20
C SER A 52 -2.15 -4.29 6.81
N TRP A 53 -3.43 -3.93 6.71
CA TRP A 53 -4.09 -3.50 5.46
C TRP A 53 -3.34 -2.37 4.76
N LYS A 54 -2.90 -1.35 5.52
CA LYS A 54 -2.14 -0.21 4.96
C LYS A 54 -0.80 -0.63 4.34
N ARG A 55 -0.11 -1.63 4.92
CA ARG A 55 1.15 -2.16 4.36
C ARG A 55 0.89 -3.04 3.14
N ALA A 56 -0.15 -3.86 3.18
CA ALA A 56 -0.59 -4.62 2.01
C ALA A 56 -0.93 -3.68 0.84
N LYS A 57 -1.66 -2.58 1.10
CA LYS A 57 -2.01 -1.58 0.09
C LYS A 57 -0.78 -0.89 -0.48
N LEU A 58 0.18 -0.56 0.37
CA LEU A 58 1.47 0.00 -0.04
C LEU A 58 2.23 -0.96 -0.97
N ALA A 59 2.30 -2.26 -0.63
CA ALA A 59 2.94 -3.26 -1.46
C ALA A 59 2.22 -3.47 -2.81
N CYS A 60 0.89 -3.46 -2.83
CA CYS A 60 0.12 -3.48 -4.08
C CYS A 60 0.43 -2.27 -4.96
N LEU A 61 0.40 -1.05 -4.40
CA LEU A 61 0.77 0.17 -5.13
C LEU A 61 2.20 0.08 -5.69
N GLU A 62 3.11 -0.50 -4.91
CA GLU A 62 4.50 -0.69 -5.32
C GLU A 62 4.64 -1.61 -6.54
N ALA A 63 3.90 -2.72 -6.55
CA ALA A 63 3.86 -3.64 -7.68
C ALA A 63 3.25 -2.97 -8.93
N ILE A 64 2.17 -2.19 -8.75
CA ILE A 64 1.46 -1.52 -9.85
C ILE A 64 2.35 -0.47 -10.52
N PHE A 65 2.99 0.43 -9.77
CA PHE A 65 3.82 1.46 -10.42
C PHE A 65 5.05 0.86 -11.10
N ARG A 66 5.65 -0.20 -10.54
CA ARG A 66 6.78 -0.92 -11.17
C ARG A 66 6.36 -1.61 -12.46
N ARG A 67 5.12 -2.09 -12.54
CA ARG A 67 4.58 -2.65 -13.79
C ARG A 67 4.45 -1.58 -14.86
N PHE A 68 3.96 -0.39 -14.50
CA PHE A 68 3.77 0.72 -15.43
C PHE A 68 5.04 1.54 -15.72
N SER A 69 6.12 1.37 -14.95
CA SER A 69 7.35 2.17 -15.13
C SER A 69 8.08 1.91 -16.45
N TYR A 70 7.81 0.78 -17.10
CA TYR A 70 8.38 0.44 -18.41
C TYR A 70 7.63 1.09 -19.58
N GLU A 71 6.47 1.70 -19.34
CA GLU A 71 5.66 2.28 -20.38
C GLU A 71 6.17 3.67 -20.74
N VAL A 72 6.59 3.81 -22.00
CA VAL A 72 7.04 5.08 -22.56
C VAL A 72 5.89 5.80 -23.24
N ASP A 73 5.97 7.13 -23.29
CA ASP A 73 5.05 7.92 -24.08
C ASP A 73 5.23 7.60 -25.56
N THR A 74 4.13 7.36 -26.26
CA THR A 74 4.17 6.98 -27.69
C THR A 74 3.48 8.06 -28.52
N GLN A 75 4.13 8.48 -29.60
CA GLN A 75 3.55 9.39 -30.59
C GLN A 75 3.50 8.69 -31.94
N THR A 76 2.31 8.57 -32.51
CA THR A 76 2.09 7.96 -33.83
C THR A 76 1.26 8.91 -34.67
N GLY A 77 1.91 9.65 -35.58
CA GLY A 77 1.26 10.66 -36.40
C GLY A 77 0.66 11.79 -35.54
N PRO A 78 -0.63 12.15 -35.72
CA PRO A 78 -1.28 13.16 -34.87
C PRO A 78 -1.69 12.63 -33.49
N LEU A 79 -1.62 11.31 -33.24
CA LEU A 79 -1.99 10.72 -31.95
C LEU A 79 -0.79 10.74 -31.00
N SER A 80 -0.94 11.38 -29.85
CA SER A 80 0.01 11.29 -28.74
C SER A 80 -0.65 10.61 -27.54
N LEU A 81 0.01 9.58 -27.00
CA LEU A 81 -0.44 8.82 -25.84
C LEU A 81 0.60 8.97 -24.73
N GLN A 82 0.14 9.48 -23.59
CA GLN A 82 0.99 9.81 -22.44
C GLN A 82 0.91 8.70 -21.38
N PHE A 83 1.60 7.59 -21.62
CA PHE A 83 1.58 6.44 -20.72
C PHE A 83 2.50 6.63 -19.50
N GLY A 84 3.57 7.39 -19.63
CA GLY A 84 4.52 7.66 -18.53
C GLY A 84 3.88 8.44 -17.38
N ASN A 85 2.79 9.18 -17.63
CA ASN A 85 2.04 9.88 -16.58
C ASN A 85 1.35 8.92 -15.62
N ARG A 86 1.01 7.70 -16.06
CA ARG A 86 0.37 6.70 -15.21
C ARG A 86 1.30 6.24 -14.09
N ALA A 87 2.57 5.95 -14.41
CA ALA A 87 3.55 5.55 -13.40
C ALA A 87 3.77 6.65 -12.34
N LYS A 88 3.81 7.91 -12.76
CA LYS A 88 3.94 9.07 -11.84
C LYS A 88 2.77 9.18 -10.88
N LEU A 89 1.54 9.04 -11.36
CA LEU A 89 0.34 9.09 -10.52
C LEU A 89 0.40 8.02 -9.42
N TRP A 90 0.75 6.79 -9.78
CA TRP A 90 0.88 5.69 -8.82
C TRP A 90 2.04 5.89 -7.85
N GLN A 91 3.16 6.46 -8.31
CA GLN A 91 4.31 6.80 -7.47
C GLN A 91 3.94 7.86 -6.41
N GLU A 92 3.23 8.91 -6.80
CA GLU A 92 2.78 9.96 -5.87
C GLU A 92 1.87 9.39 -4.78
N GLU A 93 0.91 8.53 -5.14
CA GLU A 93 0.04 7.86 -4.17
C GLU A 93 0.82 6.91 -3.26
N TYR A 94 1.81 6.18 -3.79
CA TYR A 94 2.72 5.36 -3.00
C TYR A 94 3.52 6.20 -1.98
N GLU A 95 4.09 7.33 -2.41
CA GLU A 95 4.89 8.20 -1.54
C GLU A 95 4.03 8.83 -0.43
N LYS A 96 2.82 9.31 -0.76
CA LYS A 96 1.85 9.81 0.23
C LYS A 96 1.48 8.74 1.25
N LEU A 97 1.16 7.53 0.79
CA LEU A 97 0.79 6.43 1.68
C LEU A 97 1.98 6.00 2.54
N LYS A 98 3.18 5.91 1.97
CA LYS A 98 4.42 5.60 2.69
C LYS A 98 4.72 6.63 3.78
N ALA A 99 4.56 7.92 3.48
CA ALA A 99 4.69 8.99 4.45
C ALA A 99 3.68 8.82 5.61
N SER A 100 2.41 8.54 5.31
CA SER A 100 1.38 8.31 6.33
C SER A 100 1.68 7.10 7.22
N VAL A 101 2.23 6.01 6.65
CA VAL A 101 2.61 4.81 7.39
C VAL A 101 3.81 5.09 8.30
N SER A 102 4.80 5.87 7.82
CA SER A 102 5.96 6.28 8.63
C SER A 102 5.60 7.25 9.76
N GLN A 103 4.69 8.20 9.54
CA GLN A 103 4.23 9.09 10.60
C GLN A 103 3.49 8.31 11.70
N ASN A 104 2.72 7.29 11.31
CA ASN A 104 2.02 6.46 12.28
C ASN A 104 2.99 5.68 13.19
N CYS A 105 4.11 5.16 12.67
CA CYS A 105 5.08 4.43 13.50
C CYS A 105 5.92 5.31 14.45
N LEU A 106 5.96 6.62 14.21
CA LEU A 106 6.67 7.58 15.08
C LEU A 106 5.79 8.15 16.19
N SER A 107 4.50 7.86 16.19
CA SER A 107 3.60 8.35 17.24
C SER A 107 3.84 7.61 18.56
N ALA A 108 3.85 8.34 19.68
CA ALA A 108 4.00 7.76 21.01
C ALA A 108 2.94 6.67 21.30
N ALA A 109 1.73 6.83 20.75
CA ALA A 109 0.65 5.85 20.83
C ALA A 109 0.95 4.56 20.03
N ALA A 110 1.64 4.64 18.89
CA ALA A 110 2.03 3.45 18.14
C ALA A 110 3.20 2.71 18.79
N ILE A 111 4.12 3.44 19.44
CA ILE A 111 5.22 2.85 20.22
C ILE A 111 4.66 2.13 21.44
N SER A 112 3.68 2.70 22.14
CA SER A 112 3.03 2.03 23.27
C SER A 112 2.09 0.88 22.86
N ALA A 113 1.49 0.95 21.67
CA ALA A 113 0.64 -0.11 21.12
C ALA A 113 1.41 -1.31 20.57
N GLN A 114 2.74 -1.24 20.41
CA GLN A 114 3.55 -2.36 19.93
C GLN A 114 3.64 -3.53 20.92
N GLY A 115 3.24 -3.33 22.18
CA GLY A 115 3.12 -4.42 23.15
C GLY A 115 4.43 -5.17 23.41
N ASP A 116 4.37 -6.13 24.32
CA ASP A 116 5.50 -6.79 24.99
C ASP A 116 6.44 -7.63 24.07
N GLU A 117 6.23 -7.64 22.74
CA GLU A 117 7.11 -8.34 21.77
C GLU A 117 8.47 -7.63 21.58
N CYS A 118 8.50 -6.32 21.78
CA CYS A 118 9.72 -5.52 21.81
C CYS A 118 9.80 -4.95 23.22
N GLY A 119 10.63 -5.56 24.08
CA GLY A 119 10.70 -5.22 25.50
C GLY A 119 10.70 -3.72 25.80
N LYS A 120 10.23 -3.35 26.99
CA LYS A 120 10.01 -1.97 27.44
C LYS A 120 11.05 -0.99 26.87
N PRO A 121 10.64 0.12 26.23
CA PRO A 121 11.57 1.03 25.58
C PRO A 121 12.61 1.55 26.58
N TYR A 122 13.89 1.51 26.18
CA TYR A 122 15.01 1.95 27.01
C TYR A 122 14.83 3.39 27.53
N PHE A 123 14.23 4.25 26.71
CA PHE A 123 13.82 5.59 27.10
C PHE A 123 12.32 5.63 27.38
N TYR A 124 11.96 6.12 28.57
CA TYR A 124 10.57 6.36 28.95
C TYR A 124 10.37 7.80 29.45
N THR A 125 9.13 8.27 29.37
CA THR A 125 8.76 9.62 29.84
C THR A 125 9.09 9.77 31.32
N GLY A 126 9.95 10.73 31.65
CA GLY A 126 10.40 10.98 33.02
C GLY A 126 11.81 10.46 33.35
N MET A 127 12.50 9.78 32.42
CA MET A 127 13.87 9.28 32.63
C MET A 127 14.92 10.39 32.89
N MET A 128 14.65 11.62 32.46
CA MET A 128 15.49 12.81 32.74
C MET A 128 14.87 13.75 33.78
N SER A 129 13.78 13.33 34.44
CA SER A 129 13.19 14.12 35.52
C SER A 129 14.08 14.00 36.75
N THR A 130 14.93 14.99 36.98
CA THR A 130 15.52 15.19 38.31
C THR A 130 14.45 15.79 39.20
N GLU A 131 13.87 14.98 40.09
CA GLU A 131 13.14 15.50 41.24
C GLU A 131 14.11 16.40 42.01
N ARG A 132 13.86 17.71 42.02
CA ARG A 132 14.52 18.61 42.96
C ARG A 132 13.83 18.38 44.31
N GLU A 133 14.15 17.27 44.96
CA GLU A 133 13.87 17.10 46.39
C GLU A 133 14.74 18.08 47.17
N GLY A 134 14.09 18.99 47.89
CA GLY A 134 14.63 19.61 49.10
C GLY A 134 15.39 20.93 48.91
N GLY A 135 14.75 22.03 49.28
CA GLY A 135 15.36 23.35 49.49
C GLY A 135 14.32 24.45 49.49
#